data_AF-A0AAJ3Z348-F1
#
_entry.id   AF-A0AAJ3Z348-F1
#
_cell.length_a   1.000
_cell.length_b   1.000
_cell.length_c   1.000
_cell.angle_alpha   90.00
_cell.angle_beta   90.00
_cell.angle_gamma   90.00
#
_symmetry.space_group_name_H-M   'P 1'
#
loop_
_entity.id
_entity.type
_entity.pdbx_description
1 polymer ?
#
loop_
_entity_poly.entity_id
_entity_poly.type
_entity_poly.pdbx_seq_one_letter_code
_entity_poly.pdbx_strand_id
1 'polypeptide(L)'
;MNKELLLSDIENDLNKMNDVQLKDLGYKLLHRGLISIRAITAEDFKKKDLCNVNEVCNVISGAIHNLPFLLLVDYNRDMLVWEISECIARIEGLEREFKNSIRILINPFIETKRDFLKGGKGLYCFFAD
;
A
#
# COMPACT_ATOMS: atom_id res chain seq x y z
N MET A 1 4.93 -18.39 -14.91
CA MET A 1 3.71 -17.59 -15.15
C MET A 1 3.43 -16.77 -13.90
N ASN A 2 3.69 -15.46 -13.92
CA ASN A 2 3.20 -14.58 -12.87
C ASN A 2 1.69 -14.48 -13.07
N LYS A 3 0.93 -15.16 -12.22
CA LYS A 3 -0.52 -15.02 -12.18
C LYS A 3 -0.80 -13.58 -11.75
N GLU A 4 -1.39 -12.79 -12.63
CA GLU A 4 -1.86 -11.46 -12.28
C GLU A 4 -2.95 -11.65 -11.21
N LEU A 5 -2.75 -11.08 -10.02
CA LEU A 5 -3.72 -11.20 -8.94
C LEU A 5 -4.96 -10.42 -9.36
N LEU A 6 -6.11 -11.09 -9.46
CA LEU A 6 -7.36 -10.41 -9.79
C LEU A 6 -7.83 -9.64 -8.56
N LEU A 7 -8.45 -8.49 -8.76
CA LEU A 7 -9.10 -7.72 -7.67
C LEU A 7 -10.05 -8.61 -6.85
N SER A 8 -10.81 -9.47 -7.52
CA SER A 8 -11.71 -10.44 -6.88
C SER A 8 -10.98 -11.42 -5.95
N ASP A 9 -9.75 -11.79 -6.26
CA ASP A 9 -8.97 -12.70 -5.41
C ASP A 9 -8.57 -11.99 -4.11
N ILE A 10 -8.17 -10.71 -4.20
CA ILE A 10 -7.83 -9.87 -3.05
C ILE A 10 -9.06 -9.66 -2.17
N GLU A 11 -10.19 -9.27 -2.76
CA GLU A 11 -11.45 -9.05 -2.05
C GLU A 11 -11.91 -10.32 -1.34
N ASN A 12 -11.78 -11.50 -1.96
CA ASN A 12 -12.12 -12.77 -1.34
C ASN A 12 -11.27 -13.06 -0.11
N ASP A 13 -9.98 -12.70 -0.12
CA ASP A 13 -9.10 -12.87 1.03
C ASP A 13 -9.39 -11.86 2.14
N LEU A 14 -9.66 -10.60 1.79
CA LEU A 14 -10.06 -9.57 2.75
C LEU A 14 -11.40 -9.89 3.43
N ASN A 15 -12.34 -10.47 2.70
CA ASN A 15 -13.64 -10.86 3.24
C ASN A 15 -13.55 -11.95 4.32
N LYS A 16 -12.44 -12.71 4.37
CA LYS A 16 -12.17 -13.69 5.45
C LYS A 16 -11.72 -13.03 6.76
N MET A 17 -11.32 -11.76 6.75
CA MET A 17 -10.87 -11.02 7.93
C MET A 17 -12.05 -10.49 8.73
N ASN A 18 -11.97 -10.50 10.05
CA ASN A 18 -12.91 -9.74 10.87
C ASN A 18 -12.63 -8.22 10.79
N ASP A 19 -13.55 -7.40 11.28
CA ASP A 19 -13.43 -5.94 11.22
C ASP A 19 -12.17 -5.39 11.89
N VAL A 20 -11.71 -6.02 12.98
CA VAL A 20 -10.49 -5.60 13.70
C VAL A 20 -9.27 -5.85 12.83
N GLN A 21 -9.18 -7.02 12.21
CA GLN A 21 -8.09 -7.37 11.29
C GLN A 21 -8.08 -6.47 10.05
N LEU A 22 -9.26 -6.16 9.49
CA LEU A 22 -9.38 -5.29 8.32
C LEU A 22 -8.95 -3.85 8.64
N LYS A 23 -9.36 -3.32 9.80
CA LYS A 23 -8.91 -2.01 10.29
C LYS A 23 -7.41 -1.98 10.53
N ASP A 24 -6.85 -3.00 11.17
CA ASP A 24 -5.40 -3.10 11.41
C ASP A 24 -4.60 -3.10 10.11
N LEU A 25 -5.07 -3.84 9.09
CA LEU A 25 -4.47 -3.80 7.75
C LEU A 25 -4.58 -2.40 7.12
N GLY A 26 -5.75 -1.77 7.20
CA GLY A 26 -5.95 -0.41 6.71
C GLY A 26 -5.02 0.59 7.37
N TYR A 27 -4.84 0.53 8.69
CA TYR A 27 -3.89 1.38 9.42
C TYR A 27 -2.44 1.15 9.00
N LYS A 28 -2.04 -0.11 8.79
CA LYS A 28 -0.69 -0.44 8.29
C LYS A 28 -0.45 0.15 6.91
N LEU A 29 -1.40 0.00 6.00
CA LEU A 29 -1.31 0.57 4.65
C LEU A 29 -1.22 2.09 4.68
N LEU A 30 -2.11 2.74 5.45
CA LEU A 30 -2.10 4.19 5.63
C LEU A 30 -0.74 4.68 6.18
N HIS A 31 -0.28 4.09 7.28
CA HIS A 31 0.97 4.48 7.93
C HIS A 31 2.18 4.33 6.99
N ARG A 32 2.29 3.19 6.31
CA ARG A 32 3.43 2.94 5.41
C ARG A 32 3.35 3.75 4.12
N GLY A 33 2.15 4.00 3.59
CA GLY A 33 1.95 4.90 2.47
C GLY A 33 2.39 6.33 2.79
N LEU A 34 2.06 6.84 3.98
CA LEU A 34 2.52 8.15 4.46
C LEU A 34 4.04 8.21 4.61
N ILE A 35 4.69 7.16 5.13
CA ILE A 35 6.16 7.09 5.20
C ILE A 35 6.77 7.17 3.79
N SER A 36 6.23 6.41 2.83
CA SER A 36 6.72 6.42 1.45
C SER A 36 6.55 7.77 0.76
N ILE A 37 5.39 8.43 0.92
CA ILE A 37 5.18 9.80 0.39
C ILE A 37 6.21 10.75 1.00
N ARG A 38 6.39 10.72 2.32
CA ARG A 38 7.38 11.58 3.00
C ARG A 38 8.79 11.36 2.48
N ALA A 39 9.20 10.10 2.35
CA ALA A 39 10.51 9.72 1.84
C ALA A 39 10.71 10.22 0.40
N ILE A 40 9.69 10.09 -0.44
CA ILE A 40 9.71 10.66 -1.80
C ILE A 40 9.86 12.19 -1.74
N THR A 41 9.03 12.89 -0.96
CA THR A 41 9.06 14.36 -0.94
C THR A 41 10.33 14.97 -0.33
N ALA A 42 11.10 14.19 0.43
CA ALA A 42 12.34 14.64 1.07
C ALA A 42 13.59 14.50 0.18
N GLU A 43 13.49 13.74 -0.92
CA GLU A 43 14.62 13.43 -1.80
C GLU A 43 14.73 14.41 -2.98
N ASP A 44 15.95 14.81 -3.31
CA ASP A 44 16.24 15.66 -4.47
C ASP A 44 16.45 14.80 -5.73
N PHE A 45 15.39 14.66 -6.53
CA PHE A 45 15.45 13.89 -7.78
C PHE A 45 15.98 14.70 -8.96
N LYS A 46 16.70 14.00 -9.85
CA LYS A 46 17.09 14.56 -11.15
C LYS A 46 15.85 14.82 -12.00
N LYS A 47 15.88 15.87 -12.82
CA LYS A 47 14.76 16.26 -13.71
C LYS A 47 14.18 15.12 -14.54
N LYS A 48 15.04 14.19 -15.00
CA LYS A 48 14.63 13.03 -15.80
C LYS A 48 13.76 12.01 -15.03
N ASP A 49 13.87 11.99 -13.69
CA ASP A 49 13.18 11.04 -12.82
C ASP A 49 11.92 11.65 -12.18
N LEU A 50 11.76 12.99 -12.19
CA LEU A 50 10.64 13.71 -11.57
C LEU A 50 9.26 13.27 -12.06
N CYS A 51 9.11 12.95 -13.35
CA CYS A 51 7.83 12.49 -13.89
C CYS A 51 7.37 11.20 -13.21
N ASN A 52 8.26 10.22 -13.15
CA ASN A 52 8.02 8.92 -12.52
C ASN A 52 7.79 9.07 -11.01
N VAL A 53 8.57 9.92 -10.35
CA VAL A 53 8.44 10.20 -8.92
C VAL A 53 7.07 10.78 -8.60
N ASN A 54 6.62 11.76 -9.37
CA ASN A 54 5.30 12.38 -9.20
C ASN A 54 4.17 11.38 -9.44
N GLU A 55 4.30 10.54 -10.47
CA GLU A 55 3.34 9.47 -10.74
C GLU A 55 3.22 8.52 -9.55
N VAL A 56 4.34 8.06 -9.00
CA VAL A 56 4.34 7.20 -7.82
C VAL A 56 3.74 7.88 -6.60
N CYS A 57 4.10 9.14 -6.34
CA CYS A 57 3.51 9.91 -5.26
C CYS A 57 1.99 10.01 -5.40
N ASN A 58 1.51 10.29 -6.62
CA ASN A 58 0.08 10.36 -6.93
C ASN A 58 -0.62 9.01 -6.74
N VAL A 59 -0.02 7.91 -7.18
CA VAL A 59 -0.59 6.56 -7.01
C VAL A 59 -0.69 6.19 -5.54
N ILE A 60 0.37 6.40 -4.76
CA ILE A 60 0.36 6.12 -3.31
C ILE A 60 -0.65 7.01 -2.59
N SER A 61 -0.63 8.32 -2.87
CA SER A 61 -1.58 9.26 -2.27
C SER A 61 -3.02 8.90 -2.59
N GLY A 62 -3.31 8.56 -3.85
CA GLY A 62 -4.64 8.13 -4.27
C GLY A 62 -5.07 6.82 -3.63
N ALA A 63 -4.15 5.87 -3.45
CA ALA A 63 -4.43 4.56 -2.85
C ALA A 63 -4.76 4.65 -1.34
N ILE A 64 -4.23 5.63 -0.62
CA ILE A 64 -4.47 5.77 0.83
C ILE A 64 -5.45 6.89 1.18
N HIS A 65 -5.90 7.69 0.21
CA HIS A 65 -6.66 8.92 0.46
C HIS A 65 -7.92 8.70 1.32
N ASN A 66 -8.68 7.64 1.02
CA ASN A 66 -9.97 7.38 1.69
C ASN A 66 -9.82 6.59 3.00
N LEU A 67 -8.66 5.99 3.25
CA LEU A 67 -8.44 5.17 4.45
C LEU A 67 -8.66 5.93 5.76
N PRO A 68 -8.19 7.19 5.96
CA PRO A 68 -8.43 7.92 7.20
C PRO A 68 -9.92 8.08 7.52
N PHE A 69 -10.74 8.42 6.52
CA PHE A 69 -12.18 8.59 6.71
C PHE A 69 -12.86 7.28 7.10
N LEU A 70 -12.57 6.20 6.37
CA LEU A 70 -13.15 4.88 6.63
C LEU A 70 -12.66 4.25 7.94
N LEU A 71 -11.45 4.57 8.40
CA LEU A 71 -10.88 4.00 9.62
C LEU A 71 -11.30 4.76 10.88
N LEU A 72 -11.49 6.08 10.79
CA LEU A 72 -11.65 6.96 11.95
C LEU A 72 -13.02 7.63 12.07
N VAL A 73 -13.72 7.85 10.97
CA VAL A 73 -14.94 8.68 10.94
C VAL A 73 -16.18 7.86 10.67
N ASP A 74 -16.22 7.16 9.53
CA ASP A 74 -17.40 6.43 9.07
C ASP A 74 -17.00 5.06 8.54
N TYR A 75 -16.93 4.09 9.47
CA TYR A 75 -16.51 2.75 9.13
C TYR A 75 -17.58 2.02 8.31
N ASN A 76 -17.25 1.78 7.05
CA ASN A 76 -18.00 0.91 6.16
C ASN A 76 -17.09 -0.24 5.70
N ARG A 77 -17.47 -1.48 6.05
CA ARG A 77 -16.67 -2.68 5.77
C ARG A 77 -16.48 -2.91 4.28
N ASP A 78 -17.56 -2.86 3.50
CA ASP A 78 -17.52 -3.16 2.07
C ASP A 78 -16.67 -2.13 1.32
N MET A 79 -16.81 -0.85 1.68
CA MET A 79 -15.94 0.22 1.15
C MET A 79 -14.48 0.01 1.57
N LEU A 80 -14.21 -0.37 2.83
CA LEU A 80 -12.84 -0.60 3.27
C LEU A 80 -12.20 -1.79 2.56
N VAL A 81 -12.95 -2.87 2.32
CA VAL A 81 -12.48 -4.01 1.51
C VAL A 81 -12.13 -3.53 0.11
N TRP A 82 -13.02 -2.76 -0.54
CA TRP A 82 -12.78 -2.25 -1.88
C TRP A 82 -11.55 -1.34 -1.95
N GLU A 83 -11.43 -0.37 -1.04
CA GLU A 83 -10.29 0.55 -0.97
C GLU A 83 -8.96 -0.19 -0.73
N ILE A 84 -8.94 -1.17 0.18
CA ILE A 84 -7.74 -1.97 0.43
C ILE A 84 -7.38 -2.81 -0.80
N SER A 85 -8.37 -3.37 -1.52
CA SER A 85 -8.14 -4.13 -2.75
C SER A 85 -7.55 -3.25 -3.86
N GLU A 86 -8.13 -2.08 -4.10
CA GLU A 86 -7.63 -1.09 -5.05
C GLU A 86 -6.21 -0.65 -4.68
N CYS A 87 -5.97 -0.40 -3.39
CA CYS A 87 -4.65 -0.04 -2.88
C CYS A 87 -3.62 -1.13 -3.21
N ILE A 88 -3.92 -2.40 -2.93
CA ILE A 88 -3.02 -3.53 -3.21
C ILE A 88 -2.75 -3.66 -4.71
N ALA A 89 -3.77 -3.55 -5.56
CA ALA A 89 -3.64 -3.65 -7.01
C ALA A 89 -2.74 -2.53 -7.59
N ARG A 90 -2.92 -1.29 -7.11
CA ARG A 90 -2.08 -0.16 -7.50
C ARG A 90 -0.62 -0.33 -7.08
N ILE A 91 -0.38 -0.85 -5.87
CA ILE A 91 0.98 -1.18 -5.40
C ILE A 91 1.63 -2.23 -6.29
N GLU A 92 0.88 -3.24 -6.76
CA GLU A 92 1.40 -4.23 -7.70
C GLU A 92 1.75 -3.64 -9.07
N GLY A 93 1.00 -2.65 -9.54
CA GLY A 93 1.36 -1.88 -10.73
C GLY A 93 2.70 -1.18 -10.54
N LEU A 94 2.84 -0.44 -9.43
CA LEU A 94 4.07 0.28 -9.09
C LEU A 94 5.30 -0.65 -8.97
N GLU A 95 5.16 -1.82 -8.34
CA GLU A 95 6.25 -2.79 -8.20
C GLU A 95 6.74 -3.34 -9.55
N ARG A 96 5.82 -3.49 -10.52
CA ARG A 96 6.15 -3.95 -11.88
C ARG A 96 6.88 -2.89 -12.69
N GLU A 97 6.44 -1.64 -12.57
CA GLU A 97 6.95 -0.51 -13.37
C GLU A 97 8.28 0.05 -12.84
N PHE A 98 8.44 0.15 -11.52
CA PHE A 98 9.55 0.90 -10.92
C PHE A 98 10.54 -0.02 -10.21
N LYS A 99 11.43 -0.65 -10.98
CA LYS A 99 12.38 -1.65 -10.44
C LYS A 99 13.45 -1.10 -9.50
N ASN A 100 14.10 0.04 -9.80
CA ASN A 100 15.33 0.44 -9.08
C ASN A 100 15.42 1.92 -8.66
N SER A 101 14.82 2.88 -9.39
CA SER A 101 15.08 4.32 -9.16
C SER A 101 14.44 4.88 -7.89
N ILE A 102 13.28 4.37 -7.51
CA ILE A 102 12.46 4.87 -6.38
C ILE A 102 12.00 3.74 -5.45
N ARG A 103 12.38 2.49 -5.78
CA ARG A 103 11.91 1.29 -5.10
C ARG A 103 12.19 1.32 -3.61
N ILE A 104 13.36 1.83 -3.19
CA ILE A 104 13.73 1.90 -1.77
C ILE A 104 12.77 2.80 -0.97
N LEU A 105 12.24 3.86 -1.60
CA LEU A 105 11.35 4.83 -0.98
C LEU A 105 9.91 4.30 -0.88
N ILE A 106 9.51 3.42 -1.80
CA ILE A 106 8.21 2.73 -1.78
C ILE A 106 8.26 1.35 -1.12
N ASN A 107 9.44 0.87 -0.73
CA ASN A 107 9.64 -0.46 -0.17
C ASN A 107 8.82 -0.70 1.10
N PRO A 108 8.71 0.27 2.04
CA PRO A 108 7.83 0.09 3.20
C PRO A 108 6.39 -0.25 2.77
N PHE A 109 5.86 0.46 1.78
CA PHE A 109 4.49 0.24 1.30
C PHE A 109 4.32 -1.12 0.61
N ILE A 110 5.29 -1.54 -0.21
CA ILE A 110 5.31 -2.86 -0.85
C ILE A 110 5.38 -4.00 0.19
N GLU A 111 6.15 -3.83 1.26
CA GLU A 111 6.27 -4.84 2.32
C GLU A 111 4.94 -5.13 3.01
N THR A 112 4.13 -4.10 3.31
CA THR A 112 2.80 -4.32 3.92
C THR A 112 1.92 -5.21 3.05
N LYS A 113 1.94 -4.95 1.74
CA LYS A 113 1.22 -5.76 0.76
C LYS A 113 1.74 -7.21 0.71
N ARG A 114 3.05 -7.42 0.80
CA ARG A 114 3.63 -8.78 0.82
C ARG A 114 3.30 -9.53 2.11
N ASP A 115 3.30 -8.86 3.25
CA ASP A 115 2.96 -9.46 4.54
C ASP A 115 1.50 -9.95 4.55
N PHE A 116 0.61 -9.16 3.94
CA PHE A 116 -0.78 -9.56 3.68
C PHE A 116 -0.85 -10.83 2.82
N LEU A 117 -0.26 -10.82 1.61
CA LEU A 117 -0.35 -11.96 0.68
C LEU A 117 0.30 -13.25 1.21
N LYS A 118 1.22 -13.15 2.17
CA LYS A 118 1.87 -14.31 2.79
C LYS A 118 1.15 -14.81 4.06
N GLY A 119 0.01 -14.23 4.42
CA GLY A 119 -0.76 -14.67 5.60
C GLY A 119 -0.11 -14.30 6.94
N GLY A 120 0.62 -13.19 7.02
CA GLY A 120 0.99 -12.56 8.28
C GLY A 120 1.98 -13.35 9.17
N LYS A 121 3.01 -13.97 8.60
CA LYS A 121 4.18 -14.47 9.37
C LYS A 121 5.43 -13.68 8.99
N GLY A 122 5.64 -12.57 9.67
CA GLY A 122 6.75 -11.62 9.48
C GLY A 122 6.18 -10.21 9.36
N LEU A 123 6.62 -9.16 10.04
CA LEU A 123 7.81 -8.95 10.83
C LEU A 123 7.47 -8.08 12.06
N TYR A 124 7.73 -8.61 13.26
CA TYR A 124 8.23 -7.79 14.37
C TYR A 124 9.74 -7.74 14.18
N CYS A 125 10.25 -6.81 13.39
CA CYS A 125 11.67 -6.44 13.30
C CYS A 125 11.75 -5.43 12.17
N PHE A 126 11.78 -4.13 12.48
CA PHE A 126 12.48 -3.10 11.68
C PHE A 126 12.43 -1.69 12.31
N PHE A 127 11.88 -1.54 13.53
CA PHE A 127 12.12 -0.35 14.34
C PHE A 127 12.39 -0.76 15.79
N ALA A 128 13.65 -1.03 16.08
CA ALA A 128 14.23 -0.91 17.41
C ALA A 128 15.52 -0.12 17.22
N ASP A 129 15.38 1.21 17.26
CA ASP A 129 16.38 2.13 17.82
C ASP A 129 15.68 2.85 18.98
#